data_AF-A0A3C1DMB8-F1
#
_entry.id   AF-A0A3C1DMB8-F1
#
_cell.length_a   1.000
_cell.length_b   1.000
_cell.length_c   1.000
_cell.angle_alpha   90.00
_cell.angle_beta   90.00
_cell.angle_gamma   90.00
#
_symmetry.space_group_name_H-M   'P 1'
#
loop_
_entity.id
_entity.type
_entity.pdbx_description
1 polymer ?
#
loop_
_entity_poly.entity_id
_entity_poly.type
_entity_poly.pdbx_seq_one_letter_code
_entity_poly.pdbx_strand_id
1 'polypeptide(L)'
;MTTSINQRPNTATHRSRVAVLVTLLAALGTVLGSLVTASPATAASTETNAVSWAQSKLGTTGYDGLCETFVEHAYGTSGRYATAHANYLAQAAAGRVHTEGTPPPGALVFFAPANVNGGAGHVEVSEGNGSYITSAARVQRVNLNWAGAPYLGWSYAPESWGGRSDTQVAQDTDNDATPDSTDRCPAVPGPASNHGCPVVGDFNADGKSDIAYLEPLTNGGYTMQV
;
A
#
# COMPACT_ATOMS: atom_id res chain seq x y z
N MET A 1 5.71 -66.04 2.82
CA MET A 1 4.33 -65.53 2.72
C MET A 1 3.42 -66.37 3.59
N THR A 2 2.42 -65.72 4.16
CA THR A 2 1.35 -66.22 5.04
C THR A 2 1.66 -66.30 6.54
N THR A 3 0.78 -65.61 7.24
CA THR A 3 0.82 -64.95 8.55
C THR A 3 0.49 -65.87 9.73
N SER A 4 1.09 -65.62 10.89
CA SER A 4 0.71 -66.27 12.15
C SER A 4 0.94 -65.37 13.38
N ILE A 5 -0.19 -65.01 14.01
CA ILE A 5 -0.49 -64.86 15.45
C ILE A 5 0.41 -63.92 16.30
N ASN A 6 -0.20 -62.85 16.85
CA ASN A 6 0.02 -62.53 18.27
C ASN A 6 -1.06 -61.60 18.85
N GLN A 7 -2.02 -62.18 19.58
CA GLN A 7 -2.73 -61.48 20.64
C GLN A 7 -2.52 -62.28 21.92
N ARG A 8 -1.91 -61.65 22.92
CA ARG A 8 -2.08 -62.05 24.32
C ARG A 8 -2.37 -60.83 25.20
N PRO A 9 -3.27 -60.98 26.18
CA PRO A 9 -3.72 -59.95 27.11
C PRO A 9 -2.82 -59.91 28.34
N ASN A 10 -2.87 -58.83 29.13
CA ASN A 10 -2.44 -58.74 30.54
C ASN A 10 -2.85 -57.35 31.05
N THR A 11 -3.41 -57.06 32.23
CA THR A 11 -3.85 -57.78 33.43
C THR A 11 -4.51 -56.69 34.28
N ALA A 12 -5.72 -56.90 34.81
CA ALA A 12 -6.35 -56.00 35.79
C ALA A 12 -6.13 -56.51 37.21
N THR A 13 -5.59 -55.69 38.12
CA THR A 13 -5.70 -55.72 39.60
C THR A 13 -4.84 -54.55 40.13
N HIS A 14 -5.16 -53.74 41.15
CA HIS A 14 -5.93 -53.99 42.37
C HIS A 14 -6.20 -52.66 43.14
N ARG A 15 -7.34 -52.63 43.87
CA ARG A 15 -7.56 -51.99 45.20
C ARG A 15 -7.72 -50.46 45.34
N SER A 16 -8.99 -50.04 45.22
CA SER A 16 -9.80 -49.28 46.19
C SER A 16 -9.11 -48.70 47.45
N ARG A 17 -9.20 -47.37 47.64
CA ARG A 17 -9.34 -46.71 48.95
C ARG A 17 -10.24 -45.45 48.86
N VAL A 18 -11.18 -45.42 49.79
CA VAL A 18 -12.21 -44.43 50.11
C VAL A 18 -11.61 -43.12 50.64
N ALA A 19 -12.17 -41.96 50.27
CA ALA A 19 -12.45 -40.83 51.17
C ALA A 19 -13.16 -39.68 50.46
N VAL A 20 -14.28 -39.27 51.05
CA VAL A 20 -15.17 -38.15 50.71
C VAL A 20 -14.51 -36.82 51.08
N LEU A 21 -14.65 -35.78 50.26
CA LEU A 21 -14.71 -34.39 50.75
C LEU A 21 -15.52 -33.50 49.79
N VAL A 22 -16.62 -32.96 50.29
CA VAL A 22 -17.46 -31.94 49.66
C VAL A 22 -16.88 -30.57 50.04
N THR A 23 -16.52 -29.74 49.06
CA THR A 23 -16.40 -28.28 49.25
C THR A 23 -16.79 -27.52 47.99
N LEU A 24 -17.49 -26.42 48.26
CA LEU A 24 -18.27 -25.53 47.40
C LEU A 24 -17.38 -24.39 46.82
N LEU A 25 -17.90 -23.63 45.84
CA LEU A 25 -17.35 -22.40 45.18
C LEU A 25 -16.25 -22.65 44.13
N ALA A 26 -16.20 -22.00 42.96
CA ALA A 26 -16.78 -20.75 42.48
C ALA A 26 -16.99 -20.80 40.96
N ALA A 27 -18.02 -20.10 40.47
CA ALA A 27 -18.14 -19.75 39.07
C ALA A 27 -17.01 -18.80 38.67
N LEU A 28 -16.21 -19.19 37.69
CA LEU A 28 -15.36 -18.29 36.91
C LEU A 28 -15.84 -18.37 35.47
N GLY A 29 -16.77 -17.49 35.13
CA GLY A 29 -17.06 -17.17 33.73
C GLY A 29 -15.81 -16.55 33.14
N THR A 30 -15.06 -17.32 32.36
CA THR A 30 -14.06 -16.77 31.46
C THR A 30 -14.81 -16.11 30.31
N VAL A 31 -15.03 -14.81 30.43
CA VAL A 31 -15.27 -13.95 29.26
C VAL A 31 -13.98 -14.00 28.45
N LEU A 32 -13.98 -14.83 27.40
CA LEU A 32 -12.97 -14.74 26.36
C LEU A 32 -13.21 -13.41 25.65
N GLY A 33 -12.55 -12.35 26.14
CA GLY A 33 -12.38 -11.13 25.38
C GLY A 33 -11.67 -11.52 24.08
N SER A 34 -12.40 -11.45 22.97
CA SER A 34 -11.82 -11.53 21.64
C SER A 34 -10.84 -10.36 21.51
N LEU A 35 -9.55 -10.62 21.73
CA LEU A 35 -8.50 -9.81 21.14
C LEU A 35 -8.64 -10.00 19.64
N VAL A 36 -9.37 -9.09 19.00
CA VAL A 36 -9.26 -8.89 17.55
C VAL A 36 -7.87 -8.30 17.34
N THR A 37 -6.85 -9.15 17.29
CA THR A 37 -5.60 -8.79 16.65
C THR A 37 -5.95 -8.59 15.18
N ALA A 38 -5.91 -7.35 14.70
CA ALA A 38 -5.98 -7.09 13.27
C ALA A 38 -4.96 -8.00 12.57
N SER A 39 -5.44 -8.78 11.61
CA SER A 39 -4.70 -9.90 11.04
C SER A 39 -3.60 -9.39 10.09
N PRO A 40 -2.34 -9.88 10.17
CA PRO A 40 -1.25 -9.47 9.27
C PRO A 40 -1.47 -9.86 7.78
N ALA A 41 -2.57 -10.55 7.46
CA ALA A 41 -2.92 -10.94 6.10
C ALA A 41 -3.41 -9.77 5.22
N THR A 42 -3.95 -8.70 5.81
CA THR A 42 -4.52 -7.57 5.05
C THR A 42 -3.45 -6.62 4.51
N ALA A 43 -2.36 -6.44 5.26
CA ALA A 43 -1.13 -5.74 4.83
C ALA A 43 -0.20 -6.62 3.97
N ALA A 44 -0.64 -7.81 3.57
CA ALA A 44 0.06 -8.63 2.58
C ALA A 44 -0.67 -8.56 1.23
N SER A 45 -2.01 -8.43 1.22
CA SER A 45 -2.78 -8.26 -0.01
C SER A 45 -2.63 -6.87 -0.62
N THR A 46 -2.73 -5.81 0.20
CA THR A 46 -2.65 -4.42 -0.28
C THR A 46 -1.30 -4.11 -0.94
N GLU A 47 -0.21 -4.53 -0.31
CA GLU A 47 1.16 -4.34 -0.73
C GLU A 47 1.46 -5.17 -1.98
N THR A 48 0.97 -6.41 -2.03
CA THR A 48 1.05 -7.26 -3.24
C THR A 48 0.30 -6.65 -4.41
N ASN A 49 -0.85 -6.03 -4.16
CA ASN A 49 -1.66 -5.38 -5.18
C ASN A 49 -1.00 -4.09 -5.68
N ALA A 50 -0.39 -3.33 -4.79
CA ALA A 50 0.42 -2.17 -5.15
C ALA A 50 1.62 -2.57 -6.01
N VAL A 51 2.33 -3.65 -5.66
CA VAL A 51 3.42 -4.19 -6.48
C VAL A 51 2.89 -4.66 -7.85
N SER A 52 1.78 -5.39 -7.88
CA SER A 52 1.18 -5.91 -9.12
C SER A 52 0.76 -4.78 -10.05
N TRP A 53 0.16 -3.72 -9.50
CA TRP A 53 -0.18 -2.52 -10.26
C TRP A 53 1.07 -1.83 -10.78
N ALA A 54 2.09 -1.61 -9.94
CA ALA A 54 3.34 -0.98 -10.35
C ALA A 54 4.03 -1.77 -11.48
N GLN A 55 4.01 -3.10 -11.40
CA GLN A 55 4.49 -4.00 -12.45
C GLN A 55 3.71 -3.85 -13.76
N SER A 56 2.38 -3.68 -13.69
CA SER A 56 1.54 -3.47 -14.87
C SER A 56 1.87 -2.17 -15.62
N LYS A 57 2.48 -1.19 -14.93
CA LYS A 57 2.88 0.10 -15.52
C LYS A 57 4.27 0.08 -16.14
N LEU A 58 5.02 -1.02 -16.03
CA LEU A 58 6.36 -1.13 -16.59
C LEU A 58 6.38 -0.78 -18.08
N GLY A 59 7.18 0.23 -18.40
CA GLY A 59 7.40 0.73 -19.74
C GLY A 59 6.50 1.84 -20.23
N THR A 60 5.52 2.25 -19.42
CA THR A 60 4.74 3.47 -19.66
C THR A 60 5.57 4.73 -19.36
N THR A 61 5.13 5.88 -19.87
CA THR A 61 5.85 7.17 -19.75
C THR A 61 5.00 8.29 -19.14
N GLY A 62 3.81 7.96 -18.62
CA GLY A 62 2.84 8.95 -18.10
C GLY A 62 3.10 9.44 -16.67
N TYR A 63 4.23 9.07 -16.06
CA TYR A 63 4.55 9.41 -14.66
C TYR A 63 5.84 10.21 -14.52
N ASP A 64 6.38 10.79 -15.60
CA ASP A 64 7.61 11.57 -15.54
C ASP A 64 7.48 12.74 -14.54
N GLY A 65 8.36 12.78 -13.54
CA GLY A 65 8.28 13.74 -12.43
C GLY A 65 7.19 13.46 -11.38
N LEU A 66 6.40 12.39 -11.52
CA LEU A 66 5.22 12.06 -10.70
C LEU A 66 5.45 10.86 -9.78
N CYS A 67 6.63 10.77 -9.16
CA CYS A 67 6.99 9.65 -8.28
C CYS A 67 6.05 9.46 -7.09
N GLU A 68 5.61 10.55 -6.46
CA GLU A 68 4.64 10.47 -5.36
C GLU A 68 3.28 9.99 -5.85
N THR A 69 2.76 10.59 -6.93
CA THR A 69 1.49 10.18 -7.55
C THR A 69 1.52 8.71 -7.97
N PHE A 70 2.66 8.23 -8.50
CA PHE A 70 2.80 6.82 -8.88
C PHE A 70 2.62 5.88 -7.70
N VAL A 71 3.27 6.16 -6.56
CA VAL A 71 3.13 5.29 -5.39
C VAL A 71 1.75 5.40 -4.75
N GLU A 72 1.13 6.58 -4.77
CA GLU A 72 -0.26 6.75 -4.35
C GLU A 72 -1.21 5.93 -5.22
N HIS A 73 -1.07 6.00 -6.55
CA HIS A 73 -1.89 5.25 -7.50
C HIS A 73 -1.66 3.73 -7.36
N ALA A 74 -0.43 3.30 -7.06
CA ALA A 74 -0.16 1.90 -6.73
C ALA A 74 -1.02 1.42 -5.55
N TYR A 75 -1.21 2.28 -4.55
CA TYR A 75 -2.05 2.01 -3.39
C TYR A 75 -3.53 2.36 -3.56
N GLY A 76 -3.96 2.78 -4.75
CA GLY A 76 -5.36 3.13 -5.03
C GLY A 76 -5.83 4.41 -4.34
N THR A 77 -4.90 5.34 -4.11
CA THR A 77 -5.19 6.67 -3.57
C THR A 77 -4.56 7.74 -4.46
N SER A 78 -4.90 9.01 -4.25
CA SER A 78 -4.20 10.14 -4.87
C SER A 78 -4.27 11.39 -3.99
N GLY A 79 -3.35 12.33 -4.23
CA GLY A 79 -3.32 13.65 -3.60
C GLY A 79 -3.08 13.63 -2.08
N ARG A 80 -2.30 12.67 -1.57
CA ARG A 80 -1.98 12.57 -0.12
C ARG A 80 -0.79 13.41 0.26
N TYR A 81 0.24 13.43 -0.58
CA TYR A 81 1.43 14.24 -0.38
C TYR A 81 1.79 15.02 -1.66
N ALA A 82 2.29 16.24 -1.47
CA ALA A 82 2.72 17.10 -2.57
C ALA A 82 4.02 16.59 -3.23
N THR A 83 4.91 15.95 -2.47
CA THR A 83 6.20 15.46 -2.94
C THR A 83 6.63 14.20 -2.19
N ALA A 84 7.54 13.43 -2.78
CA ALA A 84 8.18 12.29 -2.14
C ALA A 84 8.89 12.67 -0.83
N HIS A 85 9.51 13.86 -0.79
CA HIS A 85 10.14 14.33 0.44
C HIS A 85 9.12 14.70 1.52
N ALA A 86 7.97 15.28 1.16
CA ALA A 86 6.90 15.56 2.11
C ALA A 86 6.33 14.27 2.71
N ASN A 87 6.13 13.24 1.89
CA ASN A 87 5.74 11.91 2.36
C ASN A 87 6.80 11.36 3.34
N TYR A 88 8.07 11.34 2.95
CA TYR A 88 9.17 10.91 3.82
C TYR A 88 9.16 11.62 5.17
N LEU A 89 9.06 12.96 5.20
CA LEU A 89 9.05 13.73 6.45
C LEU A 89 7.87 13.36 7.34
N ALA A 90 6.68 13.12 6.77
CA ALA A 90 5.53 12.65 7.51
C ALA A 90 5.75 11.25 8.12
N GLN A 91 6.34 10.32 7.37
CA GLN A 91 6.68 9.00 7.90
C GLN A 91 7.77 9.06 8.97
N ALA A 92 8.79 9.90 8.77
CA ALA A 92 9.88 10.08 9.72
C ALA A 92 9.38 10.69 11.03
N ALA A 93 8.52 11.72 10.96
CA ALA A 93 7.88 12.32 12.12
C ALA A 93 6.97 11.34 12.88
N ALA A 94 6.38 10.38 12.16
CA ALA A 94 5.59 9.30 12.76
C ALA A 94 6.44 8.11 13.26
N GLY A 95 7.76 8.15 13.12
CA GLY A 95 8.67 7.08 13.53
C GLY A 95 8.53 5.79 12.71
N ARG A 96 8.05 5.90 11.45
CA ARG A 96 7.78 4.74 10.57
C ARG A 96 8.89 4.44 9.56
N VAL A 97 9.94 5.26 9.51
CA VAL A 97 11.04 5.08 8.57
C VAL A 97 12.03 4.05 9.11
N HIS A 98 12.33 3.06 8.28
CA HIS A 98 13.37 2.07 8.47
C HIS A 98 14.58 2.43 7.60
N THR A 99 15.76 2.57 8.20
CA THR A 99 17.01 2.90 7.49
C THR A 99 17.86 1.67 7.16
N GLU A 100 17.47 0.51 7.68
CA GLU A 100 18.18 -0.75 7.54
C GLU A 100 17.28 -1.84 6.95
N GLY A 101 17.90 -2.95 6.55
CA GLY A 101 17.21 -4.11 6.00
C GLY A 101 16.80 -3.93 4.54
N THR A 102 16.35 -5.03 3.94
CA THR A 102 15.77 -5.04 2.60
C THR A 102 14.31 -4.59 2.71
N PRO A 103 13.90 -3.53 1.97
CA PRO A 103 12.51 -3.13 1.95
C PRO A 103 11.60 -4.30 1.53
N PRO A 104 10.50 -4.58 2.24
CA PRO A 104 9.55 -5.63 1.88
C PRO A 104 8.76 -5.27 0.61
N PRO A 105 8.10 -6.24 -0.05
CA PRO A 105 7.21 -5.96 -1.17
C PRO A 105 6.19 -4.87 -0.81
N GLY A 106 5.99 -3.91 -1.71
CA GLY A 106 5.07 -2.79 -1.54
C GLY A 106 5.64 -1.61 -0.76
N ALA A 107 6.75 -1.76 -0.05
CA ALA A 107 7.33 -0.67 0.71
C ALA A 107 7.63 0.56 -0.16
N LEU A 108 7.39 1.73 0.41
CA LEU A 108 7.77 3.02 -0.16
C LEU A 108 9.26 3.26 0.15
N VAL A 109 10.06 3.45 -0.89
CA VAL A 109 11.52 3.58 -0.79
C VAL A 109 11.92 5.01 -1.14
N PHE A 110 12.48 5.73 -0.17
CA PHE A 110 12.67 7.18 -0.27
C PHE A 110 14.12 7.58 -0.54
N PHE A 111 14.27 8.61 -1.36
CA PHE A 111 15.53 9.28 -1.65
C PHE A 111 15.41 10.78 -1.41
N ALA A 112 16.52 11.39 -0.99
CA ALA A 112 16.56 12.79 -0.61
C ALA A 112 16.39 13.74 -1.81
N PRO A 113 15.90 14.96 -1.56
CA PRO A 113 15.96 16.04 -2.53
C PRO A 113 17.35 16.19 -3.14
N ALA A 114 17.41 16.20 -4.46
CA ALA A 114 18.65 16.33 -5.21
C ALA A 114 18.38 16.94 -6.58
N ASN A 115 19.43 17.47 -7.21
CA ASN A 115 19.31 18.04 -8.56
C ASN A 115 18.79 17.02 -9.58
N VAL A 116 19.13 15.74 -9.40
CA VAL A 116 18.70 14.63 -10.29
C VAL A 116 17.20 14.32 -10.20
N ASN A 117 16.51 14.78 -9.15
CA ASN A 117 15.07 14.59 -8.95
C ASN A 117 14.31 15.92 -8.81
N GLY A 118 14.88 17.01 -9.34
CA GLY A 118 14.25 18.34 -9.33
C GLY A 118 14.07 18.94 -7.93
N GLY A 119 14.70 18.37 -6.89
CA GLY A 119 14.60 18.84 -5.51
C GLY A 119 13.34 18.41 -4.77
N ALA A 120 12.46 17.58 -5.35
CA ALA A 120 11.24 17.09 -4.71
C ALA A 120 11.47 15.83 -3.85
N GLY A 121 12.68 15.27 -3.89
CA GLY A 121 12.94 13.91 -3.42
C GLY A 121 12.45 12.89 -4.44
N HIS A 122 12.53 11.62 -4.08
CA HIS A 122 12.00 10.56 -4.93
C HIS A 122 11.50 9.39 -4.11
N VAL A 123 10.49 8.69 -4.62
CA VAL A 123 9.91 7.51 -3.99
C VAL A 123 9.66 6.40 -5.01
N GLU A 124 9.90 5.16 -4.61
CA GLU A 124 9.75 3.96 -5.44
C GLU A 124 8.94 2.88 -4.71
N VAL A 125 8.34 1.96 -5.48
CA VAL A 125 7.67 0.77 -4.92
C VAL A 125 8.66 -0.39 -4.89
N SER A 126 8.90 -0.98 -3.72
CA SER A 126 9.77 -2.16 -3.62
C SER A 126 9.07 -3.44 -4.10
N GLU A 127 9.77 -4.26 -4.88
CA GLU A 127 9.33 -5.63 -5.22
C GLU A 127 9.73 -6.66 -4.13
N GLY A 128 10.42 -6.23 -3.07
CA GLY A 128 10.81 -7.08 -1.92
C GLY A 128 11.98 -8.03 -2.15
N ASN A 129 12.49 -8.09 -3.38
CA ASN A 129 13.62 -8.95 -3.78
C ASN A 129 14.89 -8.13 -4.10
N GLY A 130 14.94 -6.87 -3.66
CA GLY A 130 16.04 -5.94 -3.97
C GLY A 130 15.90 -5.22 -5.32
N SER A 131 14.79 -5.43 -6.03
CA SER A 131 14.35 -4.62 -7.17
C SER A 131 13.28 -3.62 -6.75
N TYR A 132 13.25 -2.47 -7.42
CA TYR A 132 12.32 -1.38 -7.15
C TYR A 132 11.73 -0.88 -8.46
N ILE A 133 10.46 -0.50 -8.44
CA ILE A 133 9.78 0.09 -9.60
C ILE A 133 9.72 1.59 -9.41
N THR A 134 10.35 2.28 -10.35
CA THR A 134 10.51 3.74 -10.36
C THR A 134 9.70 4.33 -11.49
N SER A 135 9.13 5.52 -11.28
CA SER A 135 8.26 6.19 -12.25
C SER A 135 8.93 7.38 -12.95
N ALA A 136 10.25 7.36 -13.12
CA ALA A 136 10.98 8.35 -13.90
C ALA A 136 10.42 8.48 -15.35
N ALA A 137 11.12 9.18 -16.26
CA ALA A 137 10.72 9.35 -17.67
C ALA A 137 10.14 8.09 -18.37
N ARG A 138 10.57 6.90 -17.93
CA ARG A 138 9.87 5.65 -18.18
C ARG A 138 9.77 4.84 -16.89
N VAL A 139 8.59 4.26 -16.65
CA VAL A 139 8.41 3.32 -15.54
C VAL A 139 9.29 2.09 -15.77
N GLN A 140 10.20 1.81 -14.84
CA GLN A 140 11.19 0.75 -15.02
C GLN A 140 11.64 0.17 -13.68
N ARG A 141 12.35 -0.97 -13.76
CA ARG A 141 13.01 -1.57 -12.60
C ARG A 141 14.38 -0.94 -12.38
N VAL A 142 14.70 -0.67 -11.13
CA VAL A 142 15.99 -0.15 -10.67
C VAL A 142 16.45 -0.90 -9.42
N ASN A 143 17.65 -0.55 -8.95
CA ASN A 143 18.22 -1.01 -7.68
C ASN A 143 18.39 0.19 -6.72
N LEU A 144 18.70 -0.04 -5.44
CA LEU A 144 18.86 1.03 -4.44
C LEU A 144 20.02 2.00 -4.74
N ASN A 145 20.92 1.65 -5.66
CA ASN A 145 22.09 2.46 -5.91
C ASN A 145 21.78 3.54 -6.94
N TRP A 146 21.28 4.68 -6.46
CA TRP A 146 21.11 5.87 -7.27
C TRP A 146 22.22 6.88 -7.02
N ALA A 147 23.13 7.00 -7.99
CA ALA A 147 24.14 8.06 -8.00
C ALA A 147 23.47 9.45 -8.08
N GLY A 148 23.63 10.26 -7.03
CA GLY A 148 23.18 11.65 -7.00
C GLY A 148 21.97 11.93 -6.11
N ALA A 149 21.30 10.91 -5.56
CA ALA A 149 20.23 11.08 -4.59
C ALA A 149 20.48 10.17 -3.37
N PRO A 150 20.78 10.72 -2.17
CA PRO A 150 20.98 9.92 -0.98
C PRO A 150 19.75 9.07 -0.62
N TYR A 151 19.96 7.79 -0.35
CA TYR A 151 18.93 6.91 0.21
C TYR A 151 18.55 7.37 1.62
N LEU A 152 17.26 7.55 1.87
CA LEU A 152 16.74 8.02 3.16
C LEU A 152 16.16 6.90 4.03
N GLY A 153 15.81 5.77 3.42
CA GLY A 153 15.14 4.66 4.09
C GLY A 153 13.87 4.24 3.36
N TRP A 154 13.13 3.34 3.99
CA TRP A 154 11.85 2.83 3.51
C TRP A 154 10.79 2.90 4.60
N SER A 155 9.52 2.91 4.22
CA SER A 155 8.41 2.69 5.14
C SER A 155 7.34 1.85 4.47
N TYR A 156 6.46 1.25 5.27
CA TYR A 156 5.16 0.83 4.77
C TYR A 156 4.36 2.06 4.33
N ALA A 157 3.42 1.88 3.41
CA ALA A 157 2.44 2.92 3.12
C ALA A 157 1.56 3.17 4.38
N PRO A 158 1.07 4.40 4.59
CA PRO A 158 0.14 4.68 5.67
C PRO A 158 -1.08 3.76 5.65
N GLU A 159 -1.45 3.19 6.79
CA GLU A 159 -2.69 2.39 6.92
C GLU A 159 -3.93 3.16 6.43
N SER A 160 -3.92 4.50 6.57
CA SER A 160 -4.98 5.39 6.11
C SER A 160 -5.17 5.43 4.60
N TRP A 161 -4.23 4.90 3.81
CA TRP A 161 -4.40 4.82 2.35
C TRP A 161 -5.37 3.69 1.96
N GLY A 162 -5.73 2.79 2.89
CA GLY A 162 -6.71 1.73 2.68
C GLY A 162 -6.21 0.58 1.79
N GLY A 163 -5.33 0.89 0.83
CA GLY A 163 -4.73 -0.07 -0.07
C GLY A 163 -5.58 -0.37 -1.30
N ARG A 164 -4.92 -0.80 -2.37
CA ARG A 164 -5.60 -1.22 -3.60
C ARG A 164 -6.25 -2.58 -3.34
N SER A 165 -7.51 -2.60 -2.91
CA SER A 165 -8.28 -3.83 -2.77
C SER A 165 -8.55 -4.43 -4.16
N ASP A 166 -8.42 -5.75 -4.33
CA ASP A 166 -8.70 -6.45 -5.61
C ASP A 166 -10.10 -6.17 -6.16
N THR A 167 -11.05 -5.78 -5.31
CA THR A 167 -12.40 -5.39 -5.73
C THR A 167 -12.47 -3.95 -6.27
N GLN A 168 -11.59 -3.04 -5.82
CA GLN A 168 -11.48 -1.68 -6.36
C GLN A 168 -10.72 -1.62 -7.68
N VAL A 169 -9.73 -2.50 -7.89
CA VAL A 169 -8.94 -2.56 -9.14
C VAL A 169 -9.80 -2.95 -10.34
N ALA A 170 -10.85 -3.73 -10.13
CA ALA A 170 -11.68 -4.27 -11.20
C ALA A 170 -12.71 -3.27 -11.76
N GLN A 171 -13.00 -2.17 -11.06
CA GLN A 171 -13.97 -1.13 -11.46
C GLN A 171 -13.38 0.27 -11.22
N ASP A 172 -12.40 0.60 -12.05
CA ASP A 172 -11.81 1.92 -12.24
C ASP A 172 -11.68 2.07 -13.77
N THR A 173 -12.76 2.56 -14.38
CA THR A 173 -13.00 2.46 -15.83
C THR A 173 -12.05 3.39 -16.61
N ASP A 174 -11.63 4.51 -16.04
CA ASP A 174 -10.75 5.48 -16.68
C ASP A 174 -9.32 5.52 -16.13
N ASN A 175 -9.03 4.72 -15.10
CA ASN A 175 -7.70 4.54 -14.49
C ASN A 175 -7.13 5.79 -13.81
N ASP A 176 -7.98 6.66 -13.26
CA ASP A 176 -7.58 7.87 -12.54
C ASP A 176 -7.28 7.64 -11.04
N ALA A 177 -7.36 6.39 -10.58
CA ALA A 177 -7.21 5.94 -9.19
C ALA A 177 -8.38 6.33 -8.25
N THR A 178 -9.50 6.79 -8.81
CA THR A 178 -10.81 6.90 -8.16
C THR A 178 -11.67 5.72 -8.60
N PRO A 179 -12.12 4.84 -7.69
CA PRO A 179 -13.00 3.73 -8.08
C PRO A 179 -14.34 4.21 -8.62
N ASP A 180 -14.90 3.54 -9.63
CA ASP A 180 -16.18 3.86 -10.30
C ASP A 180 -17.34 4.08 -9.31
N SER A 181 -17.31 3.38 -8.16
CA SER A 181 -18.32 3.50 -7.10
C SER A 181 -18.33 4.86 -6.39
N THR A 182 -17.22 5.58 -6.43
CA THR A 182 -16.99 6.88 -5.79
C THR A 182 -16.62 7.98 -6.78
N ASP A 183 -16.41 7.60 -8.04
CA ASP A 183 -16.16 8.48 -9.16
C ASP A 183 -17.48 9.02 -9.73
N ARG A 184 -17.57 10.34 -9.87
CA ARG A 184 -18.72 11.02 -10.48
C ARG A 184 -18.63 11.06 -12.00
N CYS A 185 -17.46 10.80 -12.58
CA CYS A 185 -17.16 10.76 -13.99
C CYS A 185 -16.40 9.49 -14.43
N PRO A 186 -16.95 8.25 -14.23
CA PRO A 186 -16.22 6.98 -14.41
C PRO A 186 -15.53 6.72 -15.76
N ALA A 187 -15.83 7.51 -16.79
CA ALA A 187 -15.29 7.34 -18.14
C ALA A 187 -14.32 8.46 -18.54
N VAL A 188 -14.05 9.43 -17.65
CA VAL A 188 -13.27 10.63 -17.96
C VAL A 188 -12.37 10.97 -16.77
N PRO A 189 -11.04 10.80 -16.91
CA PRO A 189 -10.13 10.95 -15.78
C PRO A 189 -10.23 12.31 -15.09
N GLY A 190 -10.18 12.31 -13.76
CA GLY A 190 -10.12 13.51 -12.95
C GLY A 190 -9.34 13.33 -11.65
N PRO A 191 -9.08 14.43 -10.92
CA PRO A 191 -8.46 14.33 -9.60
C PRO A 191 -9.47 13.78 -8.57
N ALA A 192 -9.01 12.97 -7.62
CA ALA A 192 -9.85 12.51 -6.51
C ALA A 192 -10.40 13.68 -5.66
N SER A 193 -9.70 14.83 -5.63
CA SER A 193 -10.17 16.06 -4.97
C SER A 193 -11.44 16.63 -5.61
N ASN A 194 -11.74 16.28 -6.87
CA ASN A 194 -12.96 16.62 -7.58
C ASN A 194 -13.84 15.38 -7.86
N HIS A 195 -13.71 14.32 -7.04
CA HIS A 195 -14.48 13.09 -7.16
C HIS A 195 -14.35 12.41 -8.53
N GLY A 196 -13.12 12.34 -9.06
CA GLY A 196 -12.81 11.72 -10.36
C GLY A 196 -13.31 12.51 -11.57
N CYS A 197 -13.91 13.69 -11.37
CA CYS A 197 -14.35 14.53 -12.49
C CYS A 197 -13.29 15.54 -12.94
N PRO A 198 -13.23 15.84 -14.24
CA PRO A 198 -12.48 16.99 -14.74
C PRO A 198 -12.94 18.30 -14.09
N VAL A 199 -12.02 19.24 -13.93
CA VAL A 199 -12.36 20.57 -13.42
C VAL A 199 -12.79 21.44 -14.61
N VAL A 200 -14.02 21.98 -14.58
CA VAL A 200 -14.59 22.79 -15.67
C VAL A 200 -14.73 24.25 -15.23
N GLY A 201 -14.27 25.18 -16.06
CA GLY A 201 -14.33 26.63 -15.80
C GLY A 201 -13.92 27.46 -17.00
N ASP A 202 -14.16 28.78 -16.98
CA ASP A 202 -13.65 29.72 -18.00
C ASP A 202 -12.30 30.25 -17.51
N PHE A 203 -11.23 29.51 -17.81
CA PHE A 203 -9.92 29.74 -17.21
C PHE A 203 -9.09 30.79 -17.95
N ASN A 204 -9.43 31.04 -19.22
CA ASN A 204 -8.81 32.07 -20.05
C ASN A 204 -9.67 33.35 -20.20
N ALA A 205 -10.86 33.38 -19.60
CA ALA A 205 -11.82 34.49 -19.65
C ALA A 205 -12.28 34.85 -21.07
N ASP A 206 -12.31 33.88 -21.99
CA ASP A 206 -12.80 34.06 -23.36
C ASP A 206 -14.34 33.90 -23.47
N GLY A 207 -15.00 33.56 -22.35
CA GLY A 207 -16.44 33.36 -22.27
C GLY A 207 -16.90 31.95 -22.64
N LYS A 208 -15.99 30.98 -22.80
CA LYS A 208 -16.29 29.56 -22.99
C LYS A 208 -15.89 28.74 -21.78
N SER A 209 -16.53 27.58 -21.64
CA SER A 209 -16.12 26.60 -20.63
C SER A 209 -14.95 25.78 -21.16
N ASP A 210 -13.87 25.77 -20.40
CA ASP A 210 -12.68 24.98 -20.62
C ASP A 210 -12.65 23.78 -19.66
N ILE A 211 -11.89 22.74 -20.04
CA ILE A 211 -11.57 21.60 -19.18
C ILE A 211 -10.13 21.78 -18.72
N ALA A 212 -9.95 21.92 -17.41
CA ALA A 212 -8.64 21.91 -16.79
C ALA A 212 -8.13 20.47 -16.68
N TYR A 213 -7.12 20.15 -17.48
CA TYR A 213 -6.26 19.01 -17.20
C TYR A 213 -5.26 19.45 -16.15
N LEU A 214 -5.41 18.91 -14.94
CA LEU A 214 -4.51 19.17 -13.84
C LEU A 214 -3.26 18.30 -14.01
N GLU A 215 -2.21 18.81 -14.64
CA GLU A 215 -0.91 18.15 -14.57
C GLU A 215 -0.27 18.52 -13.23
N PRO A 216 0.17 17.56 -12.40
CA PRO A 216 0.81 17.91 -11.15
C PRO A 216 2.12 18.66 -11.42
N LEU A 217 2.29 19.83 -10.80
CA LEU A 217 3.54 20.58 -10.81
C LEU A 217 4.51 20.02 -9.78
N THR A 218 5.79 20.16 -10.07
CA THR A 218 6.91 19.77 -9.19
C THR A 218 6.93 20.49 -7.83
N ASN A 219 6.15 21.56 -7.66
CA ASN A 219 6.03 22.33 -6.41
C ASN A 219 4.79 21.98 -5.58
N GLY A 220 4.06 20.92 -5.92
CA GLY A 220 2.80 20.55 -5.24
C GLY A 220 1.59 21.39 -5.68
N GLY A 221 1.74 22.22 -6.71
CA GLY A 221 0.61 22.80 -7.44
C GLY A 221 0.14 21.88 -8.57
N TYR A 222 -0.82 22.35 -9.36
CA TYR A 222 -1.18 21.73 -10.63
C TYR A 222 -1.00 22.78 -11.72
N THR A 223 -0.42 22.43 -12.88
CA THR A 223 -0.63 23.23 -14.08
C THR A 223 -2.05 22.98 -14.50
N MET A 224 -2.70 24.05 -14.91
CA MET A 224 -3.96 23.97 -15.57
C MET A 224 -3.68 24.16 -17.05
N GLN A 225 -3.70 23.06 -17.80
CA GLN A 225 -3.77 23.15 -19.25
C GLN A 225 -5.23 23.37 -19.63
N VAL A 226 -5.44 24.37 -20.50
CA VAL A 226 -6.74 24.87 -20.98
C VAL A 226 -6.84 24.57 -22.47
#